data_AF-A0A7L1GA84-F1
#
_entry.id   AF-A0A7L1GA84-F1
#
_cell.length_a   1.000
_cell.length_b   1.000
_cell.length_c   1.000
_cell.angle_alpha   90.00
_cell.angle_beta   90.00
_cell.angle_gamma   90.00
#
_symmetry.space_group_name_H-M   'P 1'
#
loop_
_entity.id
_entity.type
_entity.pdbx_description
1 polymer ?
#
loop_
_entity_poly.entity_id
_entity_poly.type
_entity_poly.pdbx_seq_one_letter_code
_entity_poly.pdbx_strand_id
1 'polypeptide(L)'
;LFDGIYPFYPQKRKAAVFDISIIMVIVVFLALACSFLLIIPGIRGRARLYWTLRVLLSLAVGVVIVVLQFTGDWQSGWVRANTSYKSFSPALVSAEVGLHVGLAGVNITLLGAPVRQLNETIDYNEFFSWGLGADYEQSYVAGLQKGLPSPILYVAEKFRARSPCGVQRQYRGAGRYASISLW
;
A
#
# COMPACT_ATOMS: atom_id res chain seq x y z
N LEU A 1 -21.81 17.59 -31.61
CA LEU A 1 -21.79 17.18 -30.19
C LEU A 1 -20.34 17.28 -29.74
N PHE A 2 -20.03 18.14 -28.76
CA PHE A 2 -18.71 18.66 -28.35
C PHE A 2 -18.25 19.93 -29.10
N ASP A 3 -18.58 21.09 -28.52
CA ASP A 3 -18.40 22.45 -29.04
C ASP A 3 -16.93 22.94 -29.06
N GLY A 4 -15.98 22.14 -29.53
CA GLY A 4 -14.57 22.56 -29.69
C GLY A 4 -13.84 22.92 -28.38
N ILE A 5 -14.44 22.65 -27.22
CA ILE A 5 -13.87 22.92 -25.90
C ILE A 5 -13.00 21.73 -25.48
N TYR A 6 -11.70 21.97 -25.36
CA TYR A 6 -10.71 21.04 -24.83
C TYR A 6 -10.43 21.33 -23.35
N PRO A 7 -10.20 20.31 -22.50
CA PRO A 7 -10.20 18.88 -22.82
C PRO A 7 -11.60 18.27 -22.94
N PHE A 8 -11.77 17.31 -23.85
CA PHE A 8 -13.05 16.62 -24.10
C PHE A 8 -13.62 15.89 -22.86
N TYR A 9 -12.76 15.52 -21.92
CA TYR A 9 -13.14 14.91 -20.66
C TYR A 9 -12.55 15.74 -19.51
N PRO A 10 -13.27 16.76 -19.02
CA PRO A 10 -12.89 17.52 -17.83
C PRO A 10 -13.17 16.68 -16.57
N GLN A 11 -12.56 15.50 -16.46
CA GLN A 11 -12.67 14.64 -15.29
C GLN A 11 -11.41 14.77 -14.46
N LYS A 12 -11.61 15.03 -13.16
CA LYS A 12 -10.53 14.91 -12.19
C LYS A 12 -10.12 13.44 -12.13
N ARG A 13 -8.83 13.15 -12.34
CA ARG A 13 -8.29 11.79 -12.17
C ARG A 13 -8.62 11.33 -10.74
N LYS A 14 -9.30 10.20 -10.62
CA LYS A 14 -9.58 9.57 -9.32
C LYS A 14 -8.33 8.80 -8.90
N ALA A 15 -7.84 9.03 -7.69
CA ALA A 15 -6.78 8.20 -7.11
C ALA A 15 -7.33 6.78 -6.88
N ALA A 16 -6.48 5.77 -7.08
CA ALA A 16 -6.82 4.41 -6.68
C ALA A 16 -6.86 4.35 -5.15
N VAL A 17 -8.00 3.92 -4.59
CA VAL A 17 -8.21 3.85 -3.13
C VAL A 17 -7.52 2.61 -2.54
N PHE A 18 -7.24 1.60 -3.36
CA PHE A 18 -6.68 0.31 -2.93
C PHE A 18 -5.46 -0.06 -3.77
N ASP A 19 -4.57 -0.86 -3.18
CA ASP A 19 -3.44 -1.45 -3.88
C ASP A 19 -3.93 -2.34 -5.03
N ILE A 20 -3.49 -2.01 -6.24
CA ILE A 20 -3.86 -2.69 -7.49
C ILE A 20 -3.47 -4.18 -7.42
N SER A 21 -2.33 -4.49 -6.80
CA SER A 21 -1.81 -5.86 -6.67
C SER A 21 -2.77 -6.73 -5.85
N ILE A 22 -3.24 -6.20 -4.72
CA ILE A 22 -4.19 -6.89 -3.83
C ILE A 22 -5.53 -7.09 -4.56
N ILE A 23 -6.02 -6.08 -5.28
CA ILE A 23 -7.26 -6.20 -6.07
C ILE A 23 -7.14 -7.30 -7.12
N MET A 24 -6.03 -7.34 -7.87
CA MET A 24 -5.83 -8.37 -8.89
C MET A 24 -5.86 -9.78 -8.29
N VAL A 25 -5.18 -9.99 -7.16
CA VAL A 25 -5.20 -11.27 -6.44
C VAL A 25 -6.62 -11.63 -6.02
N ILE A 26 -7.37 -10.72 -5.39
CA ILE A 26 -8.74 -10.97 -4.95
C ILE A 26 -9.64 -11.36 -6.14
N VAL A 27 -9.55 -10.65 -7.26
CA VAL A 27 -10.37 -10.92 -8.45
C VAL A 27 -10.07 -12.30 -9.05
N VAL A 28 -8.80 -12.67 -9.17
CA VAL A 28 -8.40 -13.99 -9.69
C VAL A 28 -8.95 -15.11 -8.80
N PHE A 29 -8.80 -14.99 -7.49
CA PHE A 29 -9.29 -16.01 -6.57
C PHE A 29 -10.82 -16.04 -6.45
N LEU A 30 -11.51 -14.91 -6.59
CA LEU A 30 -12.97 -14.87 -6.69
C LEU A 30 -13.46 -15.57 -7.96
N ALA A 31 -12.81 -15.35 -9.10
CA ALA A 31 -13.14 -16.05 -10.34
C ALA A 31 -12.98 -17.57 -10.20
N LEU A 32 -11.91 -18.02 -9.54
CA LEU A 32 -11.69 -19.43 -9.22
C LEU A 32 -12.74 -19.96 -8.23
N ALA A 33 -13.10 -19.21 -7.21
CA ALA A 33 -14.16 -19.60 -6.28
C ALA A 33 -15.51 -19.76 -7.02
N CYS A 34 -15.87 -18.79 -7.86
CA CYS A 34 -17.07 -18.83 -8.69
C CYS A 34 -17.09 -20.03 -9.63
N SER A 35 -15.97 -20.37 -10.28
CA SER A 35 -15.90 -21.53 -11.16
C SER A 35 -16.12 -22.84 -10.40
N PHE A 36 -15.54 -22.98 -9.20
CA PHE A 36 -15.80 -24.13 -8.34
C PHE A 36 -17.26 -24.20 -7.87
N LEU A 37 -17.88 -23.06 -7.55
CA LEU A 37 -19.29 -23.00 -7.17
C LEU A 37 -20.22 -23.49 -8.29
N LEU A 38 -19.90 -23.18 -9.55
CA LEU A 38 -20.66 -23.66 -10.72
C LEU A 38 -20.56 -25.17 -10.95
N ILE A 39 -19.46 -25.81 -10.52
CA ILE A 39 -19.25 -27.26 -10.68
C ILE A 39 -19.96 -28.06 -9.56
N ILE A 40 -20.30 -27.43 -8.43
CA ILE A 40 -20.95 -28.07 -7.27
C ILE A 40 -22.16 -28.95 -7.62
N PRO A 41 -23.12 -28.52 -8.47
CA PRO A 41 -24.30 -29.31 -8.78
C PRO A 41 -23.97 -30.67 -9.41
N GLY A 42 -22.84 -30.77 -10.13
CA GLY A 42 -22.36 -32.01 -10.76
C GLY A 42 -21.87 -33.07 -9.77
N ILE A 43 -21.65 -32.72 -8.50
CA ILE A 43 -21.15 -33.64 -7.48
C ILE A 43 -22.32 -34.36 -6.78
N ARG A 44 -22.31 -35.69 -6.84
CA ARG A 44 -23.34 -36.57 -6.26
C ARG A 44 -23.16 -36.75 -4.75
N GLY A 45 -24.28 -36.77 -4.02
CA GLY A 45 -24.38 -37.30 -2.65
C GLY A 45 -23.97 -36.35 -1.51
N ARG A 46 -23.88 -36.90 -0.29
CA ARG A 46 -23.53 -36.18 0.95
C ARG A 46 -22.07 -35.70 1.00
N ALA A 47 -21.20 -36.26 0.15
CA ALA A 47 -19.80 -35.86 0.03
C ALA A 47 -19.63 -34.45 -0.55
N ARG A 48 -20.68 -33.88 -1.16
CA ARG A 48 -20.69 -32.52 -1.73
C ARG A 48 -20.22 -31.47 -0.71
N LEU A 49 -20.74 -31.51 0.52
CA LEU A 49 -20.45 -30.50 1.53
C LEU A 49 -19.00 -30.57 2.02
N TYR A 50 -18.46 -31.78 2.18
CA TYR A 50 -17.05 -32.01 2.50
C TYR A 50 -16.13 -31.54 1.37
N TRP A 51 -16.49 -31.81 0.11
CA TRP A 51 -15.71 -31.36 -1.05
C TRP A 51 -15.70 -29.83 -1.15
N THR A 52 -16.85 -29.18 -1.00
CA THR A 52 -16.94 -27.71 -1.05
C THR A 52 -16.15 -27.06 0.07
N LEU A 53 -16.25 -27.56 1.30
CA LEU A 53 -15.48 -27.03 2.42
C LEU A 53 -13.98 -27.20 2.20
N ARG A 54 -13.54 -28.36 1.69
CA ARG A 54 -12.12 -28.62 1.39
C ARG A 54 -11.57 -27.66 0.34
N VAL A 55 -12.31 -27.46 -0.76
CA VAL A 55 -11.89 -26.56 -1.85
C VAL A 55 -11.87 -25.11 -1.37
N LEU A 56 -12.92 -24.66 -0.68
CA LEU A 56 -12.98 -23.29 -0.16
C LEU A 56 -11.89 -23.02 0.88
N LEU A 57 -11.60 -23.98 1.76
CA LEU A 57 -10.52 -23.84 2.75
C LEU A 57 -9.16 -23.77 2.06
N SER A 58 -8.89 -24.66 1.10
CA SER A 58 -7.66 -24.63 0.32
C SER A 58 -7.49 -23.32 -0.43
N LEU A 59 -8.56 -22.81 -1.03
CA LEU A 59 -8.56 -21.54 -1.75
C LEU A 59 -8.36 -20.37 -0.80
N ALA A 60 -8.99 -20.37 0.38
CA ALA A 60 -8.80 -19.36 1.40
C ALA A 60 -7.35 -19.30 1.90
N VAL A 61 -6.73 -20.45 2.16
CA VAL A 61 -5.31 -20.51 2.54
C VAL A 61 -4.43 -19.94 1.43
N GLY A 62 -4.69 -20.32 0.17
CA GLY A 62 -3.96 -19.79 -0.98
C GLY A 62 -4.08 -18.27 -1.12
N VAL A 63 -5.30 -17.71 -1.02
CA VAL A 63 -5.53 -16.26 -1.05
C VAL A 63 -4.73 -15.57 0.05
N VAL A 64 -4.82 -16.07 1.28
CA VAL A 64 -4.18 -15.43 2.44
C VAL A 64 -2.67 -15.37 2.26
N ILE A 65 -2.04 -16.46 1.83
CA ILE A 65 -0.59 -16.49 1.58
C ILE A 65 -0.19 -15.45 0.53
N VAL A 66 -0.90 -15.39 -0.59
CA VAL A 66 -0.59 -14.43 -1.67
C VAL A 66 -0.86 -12.99 -1.23
N VAL A 67 -1.93 -12.72 -0.49
CA VAL A 67 -2.20 -11.36 0.04
C VAL A 67 -1.14 -10.93 1.05
N LEU A 68 -0.70 -11.83 1.93
CA LEU A 68 0.38 -11.54 2.90
C LEU A 68 1.72 -11.23 2.22
N GLN A 69 1.96 -11.78 1.04
CA GLN A 69 3.15 -11.48 0.25
C GLN A 69 3.15 -10.03 -0.30
N PHE A 70 1.98 -9.49 -0.64
CA PHE A 70 1.85 -8.14 -1.22
C PHE A 70 1.40 -7.07 -0.21
N THR A 71 1.01 -7.45 1.00
CA THR A 71 0.55 -6.47 1.99
C THR A 71 1.68 -5.54 2.46
N GLY A 72 1.35 -4.25 2.58
CA GLY A 72 2.21 -3.21 3.13
C GLY A 72 2.09 -3.03 4.65
N ASP A 73 1.22 -3.81 5.30
CA ASP A 73 0.80 -3.59 6.70
C ASP A 73 1.34 -4.66 7.66
N TRP A 74 2.58 -5.10 7.48
CA TRP A 74 3.22 -6.04 8.42
C TRP A 74 3.45 -5.41 9.79
N GLN A 75 3.82 -4.13 9.80
CA GLN A 75 3.89 -3.33 11.01
C GLN A 75 3.36 -1.94 10.71
N SER A 76 2.31 -1.53 11.42
CA SER A 76 1.69 -0.22 11.26
C SER A 76 1.76 0.57 12.57
N GLY A 77 1.82 1.90 12.42
CA GLY A 77 1.74 2.84 13.53
C GLY A 77 1.28 4.19 13.01
N TRP A 78 0.48 4.90 13.80
CA TRP A 78 0.05 6.25 13.47
C TRP A 78 0.30 7.18 14.65
N VAL A 79 0.41 8.47 14.38
CA VAL A 79 0.42 9.51 15.41
C VAL A 79 -0.24 10.77 14.87
N ARG A 80 -1.09 11.39 15.69
CA ARG A 80 -1.63 12.72 15.41
C ARG A 80 -0.70 13.77 16.00
N ALA A 81 -0.15 14.63 15.14
CA ALA A 81 0.81 15.65 15.55
C ALA A 81 0.61 16.94 14.76
N ASN A 82 0.97 18.06 15.38
CA ASN A 82 1.08 19.34 14.70
C ASN A 82 2.50 19.44 14.14
N THR A 83 2.63 19.45 12.82
CA THR A 83 3.93 19.35 12.15
C THR A 83 4.12 20.48 11.15
N SER A 84 5.38 20.82 10.86
CA SER A 84 5.70 21.65 9.70
C SER A 84 5.34 20.88 8.44
N TYR A 85 4.72 21.57 7.48
CA TYR A 85 4.21 20.93 6.27
C TYR A 85 5.12 21.10 5.06
N LYS A 86 5.52 22.34 4.73
CA LYS A 86 6.32 22.67 3.55
C LYS A 86 7.43 23.67 3.86
N SER A 87 8.51 23.58 3.09
CA SER A 87 9.60 24.57 3.12
C SER A 87 9.08 25.97 2.76
N PHE A 88 9.73 27.01 3.29
CA PHE A 88 9.36 28.42 3.08
C PHE A 88 7.96 28.82 3.57
N SER A 89 7.36 28.03 4.46
CA SER A 89 6.10 28.36 5.14
C SER A 89 6.24 28.13 6.64
N PRO A 90 5.92 29.12 7.51
CA PRO A 90 5.93 28.92 8.95
C PRO A 90 4.66 28.20 9.45
N ALA A 91 3.66 27.98 8.59
CA ALA A 91 2.39 27.40 8.98
C ALA A 91 2.54 25.93 9.42
N LEU A 92 1.96 25.62 10.57
CA LEU A 92 1.82 24.26 11.08
C LEU A 92 0.49 23.66 10.61
N VAL A 93 0.52 22.36 10.37
CA VAL A 93 -0.66 21.57 9.99
C VAL A 93 -0.90 20.54 11.07
N SER A 94 -2.17 20.36 11.45
CA SER A 94 -2.57 19.23 12.30
C SER A 94 -2.81 18.03 11.40
N ALA A 95 -1.92 17.04 11.44
CA ALA A 95 -2.00 15.87 10.57
C ALA A 95 -1.76 14.58 11.34
N GLU A 96 -2.34 13.51 10.82
CA GLU A 96 -2.08 12.14 11.22
C GLU A 96 -1.00 11.59 10.30
N VAL A 97 0.15 11.25 10.89
CA VAL A 97 1.27 10.62 10.19
C VAL A 97 1.16 9.12 10.44
N GLY A 98 0.96 8.35 9.38
CA GLY A 98 0.96 6.90 9.43
C GLY A 98 2.22 6.30 8.81
N LEU A 99 2.69 5.23 9.41
CA LEU A 99 3.81 4.43 8.98
C LEU A 99 3.34 3.00 8.82
N HIS A 100 3.48 2.45 7.62
CA HIS A 100 3.05 1.11 7.25
C HIS A 100 4.24 0.39 6.61
N VAL A 101 4.87 -0.50 7.36
CA VAL A 101 6.04 -1.25 6.93
C VAL A 101 5.59 -2.60 6.37
N GLY A 102 5.93 -2.86 5.10
CA GLY A 102 5.73 -4.12 4.43
C GLY A 102 7.03 -4.90 4.22
N LEU A 103 6.95 -6.05 3.54
CA LEU A 103 8.12 -6.88 3.24
C LEU A 103 9.07 -6.20 2.24
N ALA A 104 8.51 -5.55 1.23
CA ALA A 104 9.26 -4.99 0.10
C ALA A 104 9.50 -3.47 0.19
N GLY A 105 8.98 -2.81 1.22
CA GLY A 105 9.08 -1.36 1.35
C GLY A 105 8.30 -0.81 2.53
N VAL A 106 8.24 0.51 2.60
CA VAL A 106 7.49 1.27 3.59
C VAL A 106 6.57 2.24 2.90
N ASN A 107 5.33 2.30 3.37
CA ASN A 107 4.33 3.25 2.94
C ASN A 107 4.09 4.28 4.05
N ILE A 108 4.16 5.55 3.70
CA ILE A 108 4.06 6.66 4.65
C ILE A 108 2.85 7.50 4.26
N THR A 109 1.91 7.63 5.19
CA THR A 109 0.68 8.38 5.00
C THR A 109 0.73 9.69 5.77
N LEU A 110 0.18 10.75 5.19
CA LEU A 110 0.00 12.04 5.84
C LEU A 110 -1.41 12.54 5.54
N LEU A 111 -2.28 12.45 6.54
CA LEU A 111 -3.69 12.83 6.43
C LEU A 111 -3.97 14.06 7.30
N GLY A 112 -4.48 15.14 6.72
CA GLY A 112 -4.88 16.31 7.48
C GLY A 112 -6.09 16.05 8.39
N ALA A 113 -6.08 16.62 9.60
CA ALA A 113 -7.22 16.64 10.52
C ALA A 113 -7.62 18.10 10.83
N PRO A 114 -8.47 18.77 10.01
CA PRO A 114 -9.24 18.26 8.88
C PRO A 114 -8.43 18.13 7.57
N VAL A 115 -8.93 17.38 6.59
CA VAL A 115 -8.20 17.05 5.34
C VAL A 115 -7.82 18.31 4.53
N ARG A 116 -8.67 19.33 4.55
CA ARG A 116 -8.38 20.62 3.90
C ARG A 116 -7.85 21.62 4.92
N GLN A 117 -6.58 21.97 4.79
CA GLN A 117 -5.90 22.98 5.59
C GLN A 117 -5.05 23.86 4.67
N LEU A 118 -4.89 25.15 4.99
CA LEU A 118 -4.09 26.09 4.20
C LEU A 118 -4.49 26.15 2.71
N ASN A 119 -5.78 26.00 2.41
CA ASN A 119 -6.34 25.90 1.05
C ASN A 119 -5.82 24.71 0.20
N GLU A 120 -5.12 23.76 0.83
CA GLU A 120 -4.60 22.55 0.20
C GLU A 120 -5.32 21.30 0.75
N THR A 121 -5.28 20.21 -0.01
CA THR A 121 -5.81 18.91 0.40
C THR A 121 -4.65 18.04 0.85
N ILE A 122 -4.63 17.69 2.12
CA ILE A 122 -3.54 16.94 2.76
C ILE A 122 -3.98 15.49 2.89
N ASP A 123 -3.68 14.72 1.85
CA ASP A 123 -3.97 13.29 1.74
C ASP A 123 -2.87 12.64 0.89
N TYR A 124 -1.72 12.41 1.55
CA TYR A 124 -0.56 11.83 0.91
C TYR A 124 -0.40 10.36 1.30
N ASN A 125 0.01 9.56 0.32
CA ASN A 125 0.30 8.14 0.47
C ASN A 125 1.53 7.82 -0.40
N GLU A 126 2.72 7.90 0.19
CA GLU A 126 3.99 7.80 -0.53
C GLU A 126 4.70 6.49 -0.15
N PHE A 127 5.07 5.71 -1.17
CA PHE A 127 5.68 4.39 -1.01
C PHE A 127 7.17 4.42 -1.37
N PHE A 128 8.02 3.93 -0.48
CA PHE A 128 9.45 3.78 -0.68
C PHE A 128 9.83 2.30 -0.66
N SER A 129 10.32 1.79 -1.79
CA SER A 129 10.65 0.38 -1.94
C SER A 129 12.12 0.08 -1.61
N TRP A 130 12.36 -1.08 -0.98
CA TRP A 130 13.69 -1.65 -0.75
C TRP A 130 13.78 -3.12 -1.23
N GLY A 131 12.81 -3.53 -2.05
CA GLY A 131 12.75 -4.84 -2.69
C GLY A 131 13.97 -5.15 -3.56
N LEU A 132 14.00 -6.37 -4.11
CA LEU A 132 15.03 -6.77 -5.06
C LEU A 132 14.99 -5.88 -6.30
N GLY A 133 16.13 -5.25 -6.62
CA GLY A 133 16.25 -4.32 -7.75
C GLY A 133 15.79 -2.88 -7.48
N ALA A 134 15.20 -2.59 -6.32
CA ALA A 134 14.82 -1.25 -5.93
C ALA A 134 15.97 -0.51 -5.21
N ASP A 135 16.20 0.74 -5.60
CA ASP A 135 17.08 1.65 -4.87
C ASP A 135 16.25 2.64 -4.03
N TYR A 136 16.30 2.41 -2.72
CA TYR A 136 15.63 3.26 -1.75
C TYR A 136 16.19 4.68 -1.76
N GLU A 137 17.51 4.84 -1.93
CA GLU A 137 18.16 6.16 -1.91
C GLU A 137 17.72 6.98 -3.13
N GLN A 138 17.64 6.35 -4.30
CA GLN A 138 17.12 7.00 -5.49
C GLN A 138 15.66 7.45 -5.31
N SER A 139 14.81 6.59 -4.74
CA SER A 139 13.40 6.90 -4.46
C SER A 139 13.26 8.06 -3.46
N TYR A 140 14.11 8.08 -2.43
CA TYR A 140 14.16 9.16 -1.46
C TYR A 140 14.62 10.49 -2.08
N VAL A 141 15.67 10.48 -2.91
CA VAL A 141 16.15 11.67 -3.62
C VAL A 141 15.10 12.20 -4.60
N ALA A 142 14.39 11.32 -5.30
CA ALA A 142 13.26 11.70 -6.16
C ALA A 142 12.14 12.37 -5.35
N GLY A 143 11.83 11.85 -4.15
CA GLY A 143 10.88 12.47 -3.22
C GLY A 143 11.32 13.86 -2.74
N LEU A 144 12.61 14.03 -2.45
CA LEU A 144 13.18 15.33 -2.11
C LEU A 144 13.05 16.33 -3.26
N GLN A 145 13.40 15.92 -4.50
CA GLN A 145 13.29 16.76 -5.68
C GLN A 145 11.84 17.12 -6.03
N LYS A 146 10.90 16.20 -5.80
CA LYS A 146 9.45 16.43 -5.95
C LYS A 146 8.91 17.42 -4.90
N GLY A 147 9.64 17.64 -3.80
CA GLY A 147 9.22 18.54 -2.72
C GLY A 147 8.13 17.95 -1.84
N LEU A 148 8.25 16.67 -1.47
CA LEU A 148 7.30 16.03 -0.55
C LEU A 148 7.21 16.77 0.80
N PRO A 149 6.06 16.70 1.50
CA PRO A 149 5.91 17.30 2.83
C PRO A 149 6.99 16.86 3.82
N SER A 150 7.42 17.78 4.68
CA SER A 150 8.49 17.53 5.66
C SER A 150 8.27 16.31 6.56
N PRO A 151 7.06 15.98 7.05
CA PRO A 151 6.86 14.82 7.91
C PRO A 151 7.13 13.50 7.17
N ILE A 152 6.77 13.42 5.87
CA ILE A 152 6.99 12.23 5.05
C ILE A 152 8.50 12.04 4.85
N LEU A 153 9.19 13.10 4.46
CA LEU A 153 10.64 13.07 4.25
C LEU A 153 11.39 12.71 5.55
N TYR A 154 10.96 13.26 6.69
CA TYR A 154 11.55 12.97 7.98
C TYR A 154 11.46 11.48 8.36
N VAL A 155 10.29 10.87 8.17
CA VAL A 155 10.09 9.44 8.44
C VAL A 155 10.87 8.60 7.41
N ALA A 156 10.81 8.96 6.13
CA ALA A 156 11.54 8.25 5.07
C ALA A 156 13.07 8.29 5.29
N GLU A 157 13.59 9.38 5.85
CA GLU A 157 15.02 9.52 6.17
C GLU A 157 15.49 8.49 7.21
N LYS A 158 14.63 8.12 8.18
CA LYS A 158 14.95 7.11 9.20
C LYS A 158 15.19 5.73 8.59
N PHE A 159 14.60 5.45 7.43
CA PHE A 159 14.78 4.19 6.70
C PHE A 159 15.88 4.28 5.65
N ARG A 160 16.76 5.29 5.67
CA ARG A 160 17.94 5.32 4.79
C ARG A 160 19.03 4.36 5.25
N ALA A 161 19.88 3.96 4.31
CA ALA A 161 20.95 3.00 4.58
C ALA A 161 22.03 3.60 5.49
N ARG A 162 22.22 4.92 5.37
CA ARG A 162 23.17 5.71 6.17
C ARG A 162 22.53 6.34 7.42
N SER A 163 21.29 5.99 7.74
CA SER A 163 20.63 6.49 8.94
C SER A 163 21.36 5.97 10.21
N PRO A 164 21.54 6.78 11.26
CA PRO A 164 22.19 6.34 12.50
C PRO A 164 21.46 5.18 13.20
N CYS A 165 20.15 5.05 13.00
CA CYS A 165 19.34 4.01 13.62
C CYS A 165 19.45 2.64 12.93
N GLY A 166 19.96 2.56 11.69
CA GLY A 166 20.24 1.28 11.02
C GLY A 166 19.03 0.37 10.75
N VAL A 167 17.80 0.86 10.96
CA VAL A 167 16.57 0.05 10.89
C VAL A 167 16.33 -0.54 9.49
N GLN A 168 16.74 0.16 8.44
CA GLN A 168 16.52 -0.29 7.06
C GLN A 168 17.16 -1.66 6.80
N ARG A 169 18.38 -1.90 7.29
CA ARG A 169 19.08 -3.17 7.06
C ARG A 169 18.34 -4.33 7.71
N GLN A 170 17.77 -4.10 8.89
CA GLN A 170 16.99 -5.10 9.64
C GLN A 170 15.67 -5.40 8.92
N TYR A 171 14.88 -4.38 8.59
CA TYR A 171 13.60 -4.56 7.90
C TYR A 171 13.78 -5.16 6.50
N ARG A 172 14.78 -4.71 5.74
CA ARG A 172 15.08 -5.27 4.41
C ARG A 172 15.50 -6.73 4.49
N GLY A 173 16.32 -7.08 5.49
CA GLY A 173 16.73 -8.47 5.73
C GLY A 173 15.54 -9.36 6.11
N ALA A 174 14.79 -8.96 7.13
CA ALA A 174 13.61 -9.68 7.61
C ALA A 174 12.55 -9.82 6.50
N GLY A 175 12.25 -8.74 5.78
CA GLY A 175 11.30 -8.73 4.69
C GLY A 175 11.69 -9.66 3.55
N ARG A 176 12.99 -9.74 3.21
CA ARG A 176 13.49 -10.66 2.19
C ARG A 176 13.31 -12.12 2.60
N TYR A 177 13.69 -12.49 3.83
CA TYR A 177 13.55 -13.88 4.28
C TYR A 177 12.09 -14.28 4.47
N ALA A 178 11.26 -13.43 5.07
CA ALA A 178 9.83 -13.67 5.21
C ALA A 178 9.15 -13.82 3.85
N SER A 179 9.49 -12.98 2.88
CA SER A 179 8.99 -13.12 1.50
C SER A 179 9.41 -14.44 0.88
N ILE A 180 10.65 -14.89 1.05
CA ILE A 180 11.12 -16.19 0.54
C ILE A 180 10.37 -17.35 1.20
N SER A 181 10.02 -17.24 2.49
CA SER A 181 9.27 -18.28 3.20
C SER A 181 7.78 -18.35 2.84
N LEU A 182 7.21 -17.24 2.35
CA LEU A 182 5.82 -17.18 1.88
C LEU A 182 5.65 -17.68 0.43
N TRP A 183 6.72 -17.64 -0.35
CA TRP A 183 6.78 -18.22 -1.70
C TRP A 183 6.96 -19.74 -1.65
#